data_AF-D1CSS8-F1
#
_entry.id   AF-D1CSS8-F1
#
_cell.length_a   1.000
_cell.length_b   1.000
_cell.length_c   1.000
_cell.angle_alpha   90.00
_cell.angle_beta   90.00
_cell.angle_gamma   90.00
#
_symmetry.space_group_name_H-M   'P 1'
#
loop_
_entity.id
_entity.type
_entity.pdbx_description
1 polymer ?
#
loop_
_entity_poly.entity_id
_entity_poly.type
_entity_poly.pdbx_seq_one_letter_code
_entity_poly.pdbx_strand_id
1 'polypeptide(L)'
;QRRHPHRPAHLHALTFKHGYKTLISQVFDPSDPNIDSDVQFGVTAALTGDFIRHEEPHPTEADIPGPWFSFDYTHVMEPGEAVWPRPPFK
;
A
#
# COMPACT_ATOMS: atom_id res chain seq x y z
N GLN A 1 -23.50 -0.03 16.49
CA GLN A 1 -22.64 1.16 16.40
C GLN A 1 -22.94 2.06 15.20
N ARG A 2 -23.72 1.65 14.17
CA ARG A 2 -24.08 2.49 12.99
C ARG A 2 -22.88 3.14 12.28
N ARG A 3 -21.74 2.43 12.21
CA ARG A 3 -20.54 2.83 11.44
C ARG A 3 -20.59 2.15 10.07
N HIS A 4 -20.04 2.79 9.03
CA HIS A 4 -19.82 2.11 7.75
C HIS A 4 -18.75 1.01 7.90
N PRO A 5 -18.66 0.05 6.96
CA PRO A 5 -17.64 -1.01 6.98
C PRO A 5 -16.48 -0.77 6.01
N HIS A 6 -16.45 0.36 5.31
CA HIS A 6 -15.48 0.63 4.23
C HIS A 6 -14.08 0.95 4.74
N ARG A 7 -13.09 0.51 3.97
CA ARG A 7 -11.70 0.94 4.08
C ARG A 7 -11.33 1.69 2.79
N PRO A 8 -10.48 2.72 2.85
CA PRO A 8 -9.99 3.38 1.65
C PRO A 8 -9.20 2.41 0.77
N ALA A 9 -9.11 2.68 -0.53
CA ALA A 9 -8.25 1.94 -1.46
C ALA A 9 -6.81 1.90 -0.95
N HIS A 10 -6.20 0.72 -0.97
CA HIS A 10 -4.83 0.50 -0.48
C HIS A 10 -4.17 -0.71 -1.10
N LEU A 11 -2.84 -0.71 -1.07
CA LEU A 11 -1.99 -1.84 -1.41
C LEU A 11 -1.33 -2.39 -0.15
N HIS A 12 -1.34 -3.72 0.01
CA HIS A 12 -0.59 -4.39 1.06
C HIS A 12 0.83 -4.73 0.59
N ALA A 13 1.80 -4.55 1.48
CA ALA A 13 3.20 -4.89 1.23
C ALA A 13 3.76 -5.76 2.36
N LEU A 14 4.36 -6.88 1.99
CA LEU A 14 5.25 -7.65 2.84
C LEU A 14 6.65 -7.52 2.26
N THR A 15 7.53 -6.80 2.97
CA THR A 15 8.93 -6.64 2.56
C THR A 15 9.81 -7.51 3.45
N PHE A 16 10.54 -8.43 2.82
CA PHE A 16 11.47 -9.35 3.48
C PHE A 16 12.88 -9.16 2.92
N LYS A 17 13.84 -8.84 3.79
CA LYS A 17 15.24 -8.66 3.43
C LYS A 17 16.13 -9.07 4.60
N HIS A 18 17.10 -9.96 4.36
CA HIS A 18 18.05 -10.35 5.40
C HIS A 18 18.80 -9.13 5.97
N GLY A 19 19.00 -9.12 7.29
CA GLY A 19 19.61 -8.01 8.02
C GLY A 19 18.63 -6.88 8.41
N TYR A 20 17.34 -7.00 8.06
CA TYR A 20 16.29 -6.07 8.43
C TYR A 20 15.08 -6.81 9.03
N LYS A 21 14.37 -6.15 9.94
CA LYS A 21 13.08 -6.65 10.44
C LYS A 21 12.09 -6.74 9.29
N THR A 22 11.34 -7.83 9.22
CA THR A 22 10.25 -7.99 8.24
C THR A 22 9.24 -6.86 8.41
N LEU A 23 8.95 -6.15 7.32
CA LEU A 23 7.98 -5.07 7.31
C LEU A 23 6.67 -5.57 6.70
N ILE A 24 5.60 -5.53 7.49
CA ILE A 24 4.23 -5.68 7.01
C ILE A 24 3.62 -4.28 7.04
N SER A 25 3.19 -3.81 5.88
CA SER A 25 2.72 -2.45 5.70
C SER A 25 1.56 -2.41 4.70
N GLN A 26 0.99 -1.23 4.55
CA GLN A 26 -0.01 -0.91 3.54
C GLN A 26 0.12 0.56 3.17
N VAL A 27 -0.15 0.91 1.91
CA VAL A 27 -0.16 2.30 1.44
C VAL A 27 -1.54 2.63 0.90
N PHE A 28 -2.10 3.74 1.35
CA PHE A 28 -3.45 4.22 1.05
C PHE A 28 -3.42 5.29 -0.05
N ASP A 29 -4.45 5.29 -0.90
CA ASP A 29 -4.70 6.37 -1.85
C ASP A 29 -5.31 7.58 -1.10
N PRO A 30 -4.64 8.73 -1.06
CA PRO A 30 -5.15 9.92 -0.37
C PRO A 30 -6.42 10.50 -1.01
N SER A 31 -6.75 10.11 -2.25
CA SER A 31 -7.96 10.58 -2.94
C SER A 31 -9.21 9.75 -2.64
N ASP A 32 -9.09 8.65 -1.90
CA ASP A 32 -10.24 7.79 -1.57
C ASP A 32 -11.25 8.52 -0.67
N PRO A 33 -12.57 8.46 -0.95
CA PRO A 33 -13.59 9.09 -0.13
C PRO A 33 -13.63 8.67 1.35
N ASN A 34 -13.01 7.54 1.70
CA ASN A 34 -12.97 7.00 3.07
C ASN A 34 -11.60 7.18 3.74
N ILE A 35 -10.71 8.02 3.19
CA ILE A 35 -9.34 8.19 3.73
C ILE A 35 -9.34 8.61 5.20
N ASP A 36 -10.25 9.51 5.58
CA ASP A 36 -10.37 10.02 6.95
C ASP A 36 -11.27 9.17 7.86
N SER A 37 -11.85 8.08 7.34
CA SER A 37 -12.86 7.30 8.04
C SER A 37 -12.59 5.79 8.08
N ASP A 38 -11.35 5.36 7.79
CA ASP A 38 -10.96 3.95 7.82
C ASP A 38 -11.43 3.25 9.10
N VAL A 39 -12.24 2.21 8.92
CA VAL A 39 -12.86 1.48 10.03
C VAL A 39 -11.86 0.67 10.84
N GLN A 40 -10.68 0.39 10.27
CA GLN A 40 -9.57 -0.28 10.95
C GLN A 40 -8.59 0.69 11.60
N PHE A 41 -8.78 2.00 11.43
CA PHE A 41 -7.90 3.04 12.00
C PHE A 41 -6.43 2.89 11.56
N GLY A 42 -6.19 2.36 10.36
CA GLY A 42 -4.85 2.04 9.85
C GLY A 42 -4.17 3.19 9.10
N VAL A 43 -4.92 4.24 8.73
CA VAL A 43 -4.40 5.36 7.94
C VAL A 43 -3.51 6.25 8.81
N THR A 44 -2.31 6.56 8.30
CA THR A 44 -1.43 7.61 8.83
C THR A 44 -0.81 8.36 7.65
N ALA A 45 -0.35 9.59 7.86
CA ALA A 45 0.30 10.38 6.81
C ALA A 45 1.55 9.70 6.21
N ALA A 46 2.25 8.89 7.00
CA ALA A 46 3.39 8.12 6.52
C ALA A 46 2.99 6.95 5.61
N LEU A 47 1.72 6.54 5.60
CA LEU A 47 1.19 5.41 4.85
C LEU A 47 0.30 5.85 3.69
N THR A 48 0.37 7.10 3.26
CA THR A 48 -0.32 7.59 2.05
C THR A 48 0.67 7.75 0.91
N GLY A 49 0.25 7.44 -0.32
CA GLY A 49 1.06 7.65 -1.52
C GLY A 49 0.20 7.92 -2.74
N ASP A 50 0.72 8.73 -3.66
CA ASP A 50 -0.05 9.22 -4.80
C ASP A 50 -0.13 8.18 -5.92
N PHE A 51 -1.36 7.86 -6.32
CA PHE A 51 -1.65 7.04 -7.50
C PHE A 51 -1.90 7.99 -8.68
N ILE A 52 -0.86 8.22 -9.48
CA ILE A 52 -0.90 9.18 -10.57
C ILE A 52 -1.52 8.53 -11.80
N ARG A 53 -2.65 9.08 -12.25
CA ARG A 53 -3.34 8.64 -13.46
C ARG A 53 -2.67 9.22 -14.70
N HIS A 54 -2.44 8.36 -15.69
CA HIS A 54 -1.88 8.68 -16.99
C HIS A 54 -2.90 8.37 -18.09
N GLU A 55 -3.08 9.31 -19.02
CA GLU A 55 -3.95 9.15 -20.19
C GLU A 55 -3.13 8.82 -21.45
N GLU A 56 -1.85 9.16 -21.44
CA GLU A 56 -0.88 8.84 -22.48
C GLU A 56 -0.49 7.36 -22.47
N PRO A 57 -0.03 6.81 -23.62
CA PRO A 57 0.53 5.45 -23.67
C PRO A 57 1.66 5.27 -22.66
N HIS A 58 1.74 4.10 -22.04
CA HIS A 58 2.79 3.81 -21.07
C HIS A 58 4.18 3.94 -21.73
N PRO A 59 5.16 4.60 -21.09
CA PRO A 59 6.41 5.05 -21.75
C PRO A 59 7.33 3.92 -22.21
N THR A 60 7.29 2.75 -21.55
CA THR A 60 8.14 1.59 -21.88
C THR A 60 7.35 0.35 -22.30
N GLU A 61 6.24 0.07 -21.63
CA GLU A 61 5.36 -1.07 -21.91
C GLU A 61 4.21 -0.72 -22.87
N ALA A 62 4.41 -0.92 -24.18
CA ALA A 62 3.40 -0.59 -25.20
C ALA A 62 2.09 -1.41 -25.09
N ASP A 63 2.12 -2.55 -24.41
CA ASP A 63 0.97 -3.45 -24.25
C ASP A 63 0.03 -3.03 -23.10
N ILE A 64 0.40 -2.02 -22.29
CA ILE A 64 -0.48 -1.49 -21.24
C ILE A 64 -1.47 -0.52 -21.88
N PRO A 65 -2.78 -0.87 -21.94
CA PRO A 65 -3.79 0.05 -22.46
C PRO A 65 -4.03 1.20 -21.48
N GLY A 66 -4.26 2.41 -22.01
CA GLY A 66 -4.67 3.56 -21.22
C GLY A 66 -6.15 3.50 -20.83
N PRO A 67 -6.54 4.18 -19.73
CA PRO A 67 -5.70 4.88 -18.77
C PRO A 67 -4.96 3.92 -17.83
N TRP A 68 -3.77 4.30 -17.39
CA TRP A 68 -2.97 3.53 -16.43
C TRP A 68 -2.57 4.40 -15.23
N PHE A 69 -2.08 3.77 -14.16
CA PHE A 69 -1.65 4.47 -12.95
C PHE A 69 -0.19 4.14 -12.65
N SER A 70 0.58 5.15 -12.27
CA SER A 70 1.89 4.98 -11.64
C SER A 70 1.78 5.22 -10.14
N PHE A 71 2.68 4.56 -9.41
CA PHE A 71 2.76 4.66 -7.96
C PHE A 71 4.23 4.47 -7.56
N ASP A 72 4.79 5.45 -6.87
CA ASP A 72 6.14 5.40 -6.31
C ASP A 72 6.06 5.61 -4.80
N TYR A 73 6.59 4.65 -4.05
CA TYR A 73 6.60 4.68 -2.60
C TYR A 73 7.81 3.93 -2.04
N THR A 74 8.52 4.56 -1.10
CA THR A 74 9.70 3.98 -0.47
C THR A 74 9.41 3.46 0.93
N HIS A 75 9.56 2.15 1.13
CA HIS A 75 9.54 1.53 2.45
C HIS A 75 10.90 1.68 3.16
N VAL A 76 10.91 2.28 4.36
CA VAL A 76 12.08 2.32 5.23
C VAL A 76 12.04 1.15 6.20
N MET A 77 13.09 0.33 6.21
CA MET A 77 13.18 -0.87 7.06
C MET A 77 14.18 -0.68 8.20
N GLU A 78 13.81 -1.18 9.38
CA GLU A 78 14.69 -1.21 10.56
C GLU A 78 15.67 -2.39 10.46
N PRO A 79 16.98 -2.20 10.77
CA PRO A 79 17.91 -3.32 10.90
C PRO A 79 17.44 -4.37 11.92
N GLY A 80 17.67 -5.65 11.64
CA GLY A 80 17.28 -6.72 12.56
C GLY A 80 17.15 -8.10 11.92
N GLU A 81 16.56 -9.03 12.67
CA GLU A 81 16.30 -10.38 12.20
C GLU A 81 15.08 -10.40 11.26
N ALA A 82 15.27 -11.02 10.09
CA ALA A 82 14.20 -11.22 9.11
C ALA A 82 13.43 -12.50 9.46
N VAL A 83 12.16 -12.36 9.83
CA VAL A 83 11.31 -13.47 10.24
C VAL A 83 10.10 -13.58 9.31
N TRP A 84 9.88 -14.75 8.71
CA TRP A 84 8.65 -15.01 7.96
C TRP A 84 7.46 -15.08 8.93
N PRO A 85 6.39 -14.29 8.70
CA PRO A 85 5.20 -14.40 9.52
C PRO A 85 4.61 -15.81 9.38
N ARG A 86 4.31 -16.43 10.52
CA ARG A 86 3.66 -17.74 10.55
C ARG A 86 2.15 -17.51 10.60
N PRO A 87 1.36 -18.11 9.69
CA PRO A 87 -0.09 -18.02 9.78
C PRO A 87 -0.58 -18.62 11.11
N PRO A 88 -1.61 -18.04 11.73
CA PRO A 88 -2.08 -18.44 13.06
C PRO A 88 -2.77 -19.82 13.10
N PHE A 89 -3.08 -20.42 11.95
CA PHE A 89 -3.72 -21.74 11.85
C PHE A 89 -2.94 -22.66 10.89
N LYS A 90 -2.96 -23.97 11.18
CA LYS A 90 -2.46 -25.05 10.30
C LYS A 90 -3.61 -25.67 9.53
#